data_AF-A0A137R161-F1
#
_entry.id   AF-A0A137R161-F1
#
_cell.length_a   1.000
_cell.length_b   1.000
_cell.length_c   1.000
_cell.angle_alpha   90.00
_cell.angle_beta   90.00
_cell.angle_gamma   90.00
#
_symmetry.space_group_name_H-M   'P 1'
#
loop_
_entity.id
_entity.type
_entity.pdbx_description
1 polymer ?
#
loop_
_entity_poly.entity_id
_entity_poly.type
_entity_poly.pdbx_seq_one_letter_code
_entity_poly.pdbx_strand_id
1 'polypeptide(L)' 'MEEPFKILNADGSKSGQEKVTEYVNLIMEAEGHREKLQAVVTQLDSADMFLGHDWLVQHNPEVD' A
#
# COMPACT_ATOMS: atom_id res chain seq x y z
N MET A 1 1.41 -4.75 -18.90
CA MET A 1 0.95 -5.54 -17.75
C MET A 1 2.10 -5.55 -16.78
N GLU A 2 1.90 -5.05 -15.56
CA GLU A 2 2.92 -5.20 -14.52
C GLU A 2 3.05 -6.67 -14.12
N GLU A 3 4.28 -7.12 -13.85
CA GLU A 3 4.48 -8.49 -13.40
C GLU A 3 3.95 -8.66 -11.98
N PRO A 4 3.18 -9.73 -11.70
CA PRO A 4 2.69 -9.99 -10.35
C PRO A 4 3.87 -10.27 -9.41
N PHE A 5 4.01 -9.44 -8.39
CA PHE A 5 4.99 -9.65 -7.32
C PHE A 5 4.34 -10.34 -6.11
N LYS A 6 5.18 -10.99 -5.29
CA LYS A 6 4.72 -11.64 -4.05
C LYS A 6 4.57 -10.59 -2.96
N ILE A 7 3.41 -10.60 -2.28
CA ILE A 7 3.20 -9.82 -1.07
C ILE A 7 3.40 -10.73 0.14
N LEU A 8 4.21 -10.26 1.08
CA LEU A 8 4.38 -10.84 2.40
C LEU A 8 3.85 -9.83 3.41
N ASN A 9 3.28 -10.33 4.50
CA ASN A 9 2.97 -9.50 5.65
C ASN A 9 4.27 -9.00 6.30
N ALA A 10 4.18 -7.99 7.15
CA ALA A 10 5.34 -7.40 7.83
C ALA A 10 6.13 -8.42 8.67
N ASP A 11 5.48 -9.47 9.17
CA ASP A 11 6.09 -10.58 9.92
C ASP A 11 6.71 -11.67 9.02
N GLY A 12 6.67 -11.48 7.70
CA GLY A 12 7.17 -12.43 6.71
C GLY A 12 6.23 -13.59 6.41
N SER A 13 5.05 -13.66 7.05
CA SER A 13 4.02 -14.62 6.67
C SER A 13 3.46 -14.29 5.28
N LYS A 14 2.90 -15.29 4.59
CA LYS A 14 2.24 -15.05 3.31
C LYS A 14 1.01 -14.17 3.56
N SER A 15 0.84 -13.11 2.77
CA SER A 15 -0.49 -12.48 2.71
C SER A 15 -1.49 -13.50 2.19
N GLY A 16 -2.77 -13.36 2.53
CA GLY A 16 -3.82 -14.32 2.16
C GLY A 16 -3.96 -14.57 0.64
N GLN A 17 -3.28 -13.78 -0.20
CA GLN A 17 -3.24 -13.93 -1.65
C GLN A 17 -1.81 -14.15 -2.16
N GLU A 18 -1.61 -15.20 -2.97
CA GLU A 18 -0.27 -15.55 -3.49
C GLU A 18 0.26 -14.58 -4.56
N LYS A 19 -0.63 -13.77 -5.17
CA LYS A 19 -0.31 -12.82 -6.25
C LYS A 19 -1.24 -11.61 -6.20
N VAL A 20 -0.68 -10.46 -6.54
CA VAL A 20 -1.46 -9.26 -6.85
C VAL A 20 -2.08 -9.41 -8.24
N THR A 21 -3.39 -9.23 -8.33
CA THR A 21 -4.10 -9.24 -9.62
C THR A 21 -4.89 -7.95 -9.87
N GLU A 22 -5.06 -7.13 -8.84
CA GLU A 22 -5.98 -6.00 -8.83
C GLU A 22 -5.28 -4.73 -8.33
N TYR A 23 -5.55 -3.62 -9.01
CA TYR A 23 -4.99 -2.31 -8.69
C TYR A 23 -6.08 -1.26 -8.74
N VAL A 24 -6.00 -0.25 -7.87
CA VAL A 24 -6.93 0.88 -7.84
C VAL A 24 -6.16 2.19 -7.81
N ASN A 25 -6.66 3.20 -8.52
CA ASN A 25 -6.12 4.55 -8.43
C ASN A 25 -6.78 5.27 -7.25
N LEU A 26 -5.98 5.75 -6.30
CA LEU A 26 -6.42 6.52 -5.15
C LEU A 26 -5.98 7.97 -5.28
N ILE A 27 -6.78 8.87 -4.71
CA ILE A 27 -6.33 10.22 -4.40
C ILE A 27 -6.02 10.25 -2.90
N MET A 28 -4.76 10.49 -2.57
CA MET A 28 -4.30 10.61 -1.19
C MET A 28 -4.24 12.08 -0.83
N GLU A 29 -4.77 12.43 0.34
CA GLU A 29 -4.72 13.78 0.88
C GLU A 29 -4.28 13.72 2.35
N ALA A 30 -3.17 14.36 2.67
CA ALA A 30 -2.58 14.41 4.01
C ALA A 30 -1.84 15.74 4.19
N GLU A 31 -2.04 16.43 5.31
CA GLU A 31 -1.30 17.67 5.67
C GLU A 31 -1.23 18.75 4.56
N GLY A 32 -2.28 18.90 3.76
CA GLY A 32 -2.31 19.85 2.64
C GLY A 32 -1.54 19.39 1.38
N HIS A 33 -0.95 18.20 1.43
CA HIS A 33 -0.46 17.48 0.26
C HIS A 33 -1.59 16.66 -0.36
N ARG A 34 -1.66 16.66 -1.70
CA ARG A 34 -2.63 15.86 -2.46
C ARG A 34 -1.98 15.25 -3.68
N GLU A 35 -2.06 13.94 -3.81
CA GLU A 35 -1.47 13.21 -4.94
C GLU A 35 -2.35 12.06 -5.40
N LYS A 36 -2.03 11.53 -6.58
CA LYS A 36 -2.65 10.33 -7.12
C LYS A 36 -1.64 9.21 -7.08
N LEU A 37 -2.01 8.10 -6.46
CA LEU A 37 -1.18 6.89 -6.41
C LEU A 37 -1.97 5.66 -6.86
N GLN A 38 -1.26 4.65 -7.33
CA GLN A 38 -1.84 3.35 -7.62
C GLN A 38 -1.59 2.43 -6.43
N ALA A 39 -2.67 1.92 -5.84
CA ALA A 39 -2.63 0.98 -4.73
C ALA A 39 -2.94 -0.43 -5.22
N VAL A 40 -2.34 -1.40 -4.54
CA VAL A 40 -2.66 -2.82 -4.71
C VAL A 40 -3.88 -3.17 -3.87
N VAL A 41 -4.81 -3.92 -4.44
CA VAL A 41 -5.95 -4.47 -3.70
C VAL A 41 -5.58 -5.86 -3.18
N THR A 42 -5.66 -6.04 -1.87
CA THR A 42 -5.48 -7.34 -1.23
C THR A 42 -6.32 -7.48 0.04
N GLN A 43 -6.47 -8.70 0.55
CA GLN A 43 -7.14 -8.94 1.82
C GLN A 43 -6.22 -8.53 2.96
N LEU A 44 -6.71 -7.61 3.80
CA LEU A 44 -6.03 -7.13 5.00
C LEU A 44 -6.80 -7.62 6.24
N ASP A 45 -6.07 -7.96 7.30
CA ASP A 45 -6.68 -8.48 8.53
C ASP A 45 -7.01 -7.35 9.53
N SER A 46 -6.02 -6.56 9.93
CA SER A 46 -6.12 -5.65 11.08
C SER A 46 -6.21 -4.16 10.73
N ALA A 47 -6.16 -3.81 9.45
CA ALA A 47 -6.12 -2.43 8.99
C ALA A 47 -6.87 -2.27 7.67
N ASP A 48 -7.43 -1.08 7.44
CA ASP A 48 -8.12 -0.75 6.19
C ASP A 48 -7.14 -0.49 5.03
N MET A 49 -5.92 -0.05 5.34
CA MET A 49 -4.87 0.26 4.37
C MET A 49 -3.48 0.20 5.02
N PHE A 50 -2.48 -0.25 4.26
CA PHE A 50 -1.07 -0.09 4.59
C PHE A 50 -0.41 0.91 3.64
N LEU A 51 0.34 1.87 4.18
CA LEU A 51 1.19 2.77 3.42
C LEU A 51 2.60 2.19 3.31
N GLY A 52 3.13 2.14 2.09
CA GLY A 52 4.48 1.65 1.84
C GLY A 52 5.54 2.56 2.47
N HIS A 53 6.63 1.97 2.93
CA HIS A 53 7.76 2.71 3.51
C HIS A 53 8.34 3.74 2.52
N ASP A 54 8.42 3.42 1.23
CA ASP A 54 8.93 4.34 0.20
C ASP A 54 8.10 5.62 0.10
N TRP A 55 6.78 5.48 0.27
CA TRP A 55 5.88 6.63 0.30
C TRP A 55 6.14 7.51 1.52
N LEU A 56 6.32 6.90 2.70
CA LEU A 56 6.64 7.59 3.94
C LEU A 56 7.99 8.31 3.88
N VAL A 57 9.03 7.71 3.29
CA VAL A 57 10.35 8.35 3.14
C VAL A 57 10.28 9.58 2.23
N GLN A 58 9.45 9.53 1.18
CA GLN A 58 9.32 10.64 0.24
C GLN A 58 8.54 11.82 0.81
N HIS A 59 7.50 11.54 1.60
CA HIS A 59 6.58 12.57 2.09
C HIS A 59 6.78 12.95 3.55
N ASN A 60 7.49 12.12 4.33
CA ASN A 60 7.81 12.28 5.75
C ASN A 60 6.70 12.98 6.57
N PRO A 61 5.47 12.43 6.54
CA PRO A 61 4.36 12.99 7.31
C PRO A 61 4.66 12.92 8.81
N GLU A 62 4.07 13.82 9.61
CA GLU A 62 4.19 13.72 11.05
C GLU A 62 3.38 12.52 11.56
N VAL A 63 4.01 11.68 12.39
CA VAL A 63 3.36 10.55 13.06
C VAL A 63 3.27 10.90 14.55
N ASP A 64 2.06 10.97 15.10
CA ASP A 64 1.79 11.12 16.54
C ASP A 64 1.83 9.77 17.27
#